data_AF-A0A1C3EGB0-F1
#
_entry.id   AF-A0A1C3EGB0-F1
#
_cell.length_a   1.000
_cell.length_b   1.000
_cell.length_c   1.000
_cell.angle_alpha   90.00
_cell.angle_beta   90.00
_cell.angle_gamma   90.00
#
_symmetry.space_group_name_H-M   'P 1'
#
loop_
_entity.id
_entity.type
_entity.pdbx_description
1 polymer ?
#
loop_
_entity_poly.entity_id
_entity_poly.type
_entity_poly.pdbx_seq_one_letter_code
_entity_poly.pdbx_strand_id
1 'polypeptide(L)'
;MMPGKANNWHDTAPADGFSWQSVALPNGKTGMRVYSGSYGKKINDAFHLCVKTLLNAGHNLIIDDVADGSREVNIWLDELKNDSVFTVGLACSITSLEQREIARGYRTLGSSVEQYYRVHHGVKYDLMIDTDKLSTQEAAKKIVEVLQKY
;
A
#
# COMPACT_ATOMS: atom_id res chain seq x y z
N MET A 1 -14.13 -4.51 -22.91
CA MET A 1 -14.64 -3.12 -22.88
C MET A 1 -14.56 -2.66 -21.43
N MET A 2 -13.98 -1.50 -21.13
CA MET A 2 -14.02 -0.95 -19.77
C MET A 2 -15.48 -0.66 -19.39
N PRO A 3 -16.01 -1.18 -18.27
CA PRO A 3 -17.33 -0.77 -17.82
C PRO A 3 -17.33 0.73 -17.51
N GLY A 4 -18.42 1.43 -17.84
CA GLY A 4 -18.58 2.84 -17.51
C GLY A 4 -18.56 3.05 -16.00
N LYS A 5 -17.68 3.94 -15.50
CA LYS A 5 -17.48 4.27 -14.07
C LYS A 5 -17.28 3.04 -13.17
N ALA A 6 -16.22 2.26 -13.45
CA ALA A 6 -15.89 1.09 -12.64
C ALA A 6 -15.64 1.43 -11.16
N ASN A 7 -15.07 2.60 -10.85
CA ASN A 7 -14.77 3.00 -9.47
C ASN A 7 -15.89 3.87 -8.88
N ASN A 8 -16.06 3.78 -7.56
CA ASN A 8 -16.89 4.69 -6.77
C ASN A 8 -16.07 5.36 -5.66
N TRP A 9 -15.69 6.61 -5.89
CA TRP A 9 -14.95 7.41 -4.92
C TRP A 9 -15.79 8.47 -4.20
N HIS A 10 -17.09 8.48 -4.45
CA HIS A 10 -17.98 9.56 -4.02
C HIS A 10 -18.81 9.20 -2.79
N ASP A 11 -19.14 7.92 -2.62
CA ASP A 11 -19.84 7.40 -1.44
C ASP A 11 -19.27 6.02 -1.02
N THR A 12 -20.01 5.29 -0.19
CA THR A 12 -19.58 4.00 0.38
C THR A 12 -20.18 2.77 -0.31
N ALA A 13 -20.94 2.95 -1.40
CA ALA A 13 -21.53 1.84 -2.12
C ALA A 13 -20.47 1.03 -2.88
N PRO A 14 -20.56 -0.32 -2.87
CA PRO A 14 -19.66 -1.17 -3.64
C PRO A 14 -19.69 -0.84 -5.13
N ALA A 15 -18.56 -1.05 -5.80
CA ALA A 15 -18.43 -0.92 -7.25
C ALA A 15 -17.65 -2.11 -7.83
N ASP A 16 -17.74 -2.32 -9.14
CA ASP A 16 -16.96 -3.37 -9.82
C ASP A 16 -15.45 -3.10 -9.75
N GLY A 17 -15.04 -1.84 -9.87
CA GLY A 17 -13.68 -1.36 -9.73
C GLY A 17 -13.30 -1.22 -8.26
N PHE A 18 -12.89 -0.03 -7.85
CA PHE A 18 -12.55 0.27 -6.46
C PHE A 18 -13.58 1.18 -5.81
N SER A 19 -13.85 0.97 -4.52
CA SER A 19 -14.79 1.79 -3.75
C SER A 19 -14.31 2.07 -2.35
N TRP A 20 -14.65 3.22 -1.79
CA TRP A 20 -14.50 3.46 -0.35
C TRP A 20 -15.60 2.73 0.43
N GLN A 21 -15.29 2.23 1.62
CA GLN A 21 -16.29 1.73 2.56
C GLN A 21 -15.88 2.08 4.00
N SER A 22 -16.87 2.40 4.83
CA SER A 22 -16.66 2.66 6.26
C SER A 22 -16.37 1.35 7.00
N VAL A 23 -15.40 1.38 7.91
CA VAL A 23 -15.02 0.23 8.74
C VAL A 23 -14.85 0.66 10.19
N ALA A 24 -15.21 -0.20 11.14
CA ALA A 24 -14.94 0.02 12.55
C ALA A 24 -13.46 -0.21 12.85
N LEU A 25 -12.83 0.72 13.55
CA LEU A 25 -11.41 0.66 13.92
C LEU A 25 -11.23 0.15 15.36
N PRO A 26 -10.06 -0.42 15.71
CA PRO A 26 -9.78 -0.89 17.07
C PRO A 26 -9.90 0.18 18.16
N ASN A 27 -9.75 1.46 17.81
CA ASN A 27 -9.90 2.59 18.72
C ASN A 27 -11.36 3.06 18.89
N GLY A 28 -12.34 2.32 18.36
CA GLY A 28 -13.76 2.65 18.42
C GLY A 28 -14.22 3.73 17.45
N LYS A 29 -13.31 4.32 16.64
CA LYS A 29 -13.67 5.26 15.58
C LYS A 29 -14.06 4.53 14.29
N THR A 30 -14.59 5.28 13.33
CA THR A 30 -14.81 4.80 11.96
C THR A 30 -13.63 5.22 11.07
N GLY A 31 -13.11 4.28 10.30
CA GLY A 31 -12.11 4.52 9.24
C GLY A 31 -12.70 4.28 7.86
N MET A 32 -11.89 4.57 6.84
CA MET A 32 -12.30 4.42 5.44
C MET A 32 -11.34 3.47 4.73
N ARG A 33 -11.86 2.36 4.23
CA ARG A 33 -11.09 1.32 3.55
C ARG A 33 -11.41 1.30 2.06
N VAL A 34 -10.39 1.12 1.22
CA VAL A 34 -10.57 0.80 -0.20
C VAL A 34 -10.92 -0.68 -0.33
N TYR A 35 -11.97 -0.98 -1.08
CA TYR A 35 -12.34 -2.32 -1.49
C TYR A 35 -12.20 -2.48 -2.99
N SER A 36 -11.68 -3.64 -3.41
CA SER A 36 -11.56 -4.02 -4.82
C SER A 36 -12.69 -4.97 -5.20
N GLY A 37 -13.60 -4.50 -6.06
CA GLY A 37 -14.63 -5.29 -6.71
C GLY A 37 -14.09 -6.26 -7.76
N SER A 38 -14.97 -6.83 -8.57
CA SER A 38 -14.63 -7.85 -9.58
C SER A 38 -13.62 -7.35 -10.63
N TYR A 39 -13.78 -6.12 -11.09
CA TYR A 39 -12.91 -5.43 -12.03
C TYR A 39 -11.66 -4.86 -11.34
N GLY A 40 -11.78 -4.33 -10.12
CA GLY A 40 -10.64 -3.83 -9.35
C GLY A 40 -9.59 -4.93 -9.09
N LYS A 41 -10.04 -6.15 -8.79
CA LYS A 41 -9.14 -7.32 -8.67
C LYS A 41 -8.40 -7.62 -9.96
N LYS A 42 -9.08 -7.58 -11.12
CA LYS A 42 -8.43 -7.77 -12.43
C LYS A 42 -7.39 -6.68 -12.74
N ILE A 43 -7.62 -5.46 -12.26
CA ILE A 43 -6.63 -4.38 -12.38
C ILE A 43 -5.41 -4.67 -11.50
N ASN A 44 -5.61 -5.16 -10.26
CA ASN A 44 -4.50 -5.59 -9.41
C ASN A 44 -3.71 -6.74 -10.07
N ASP A 45 -4.38 -7.78 -10.58
CA ASP A 45 -3.71 -8.88 -11.29
C ASP A 45 -2.90 -8.38 -12.50
N ALA A 46 -3.45 -7.44 -13.27
CA ALA A 46 -2.77 -6.83 -14.40
C ALA A 46 -1.55 -6.00 -13.96
N PHE A 47 -1.61 -5.31 -12.82
CA PHE A 47 -0.48 -4.59 -12.25
C PHE A 47 0.68 -5.54 -11.91
N HIS A 48 0.39 -6.67 -11.27
CA HIS A 48 1.39 -7.70 -10.97
C HIS A 48 2.02 -8.26 -12.25
N LEU A 49 1.23 -8.49 -13.30
CA LEU A 49 1.74 -8.93 -14.60
C LEU A 49 2.66 -7.88 -15.26
N CYS A 50 2.31 -6.59 -15.17
CA CYS A 50 3.16 -5.50 -15.66
C CYS A 50 4.51 -5.47 -14.93
N VAL A 51 4.50 -5.59 -13.60
CA VAL A 51 5.73 -5.67 -12.79
C VAL A 51 6.61 -6.83 -13.23
N LYS A 52 6.06 -8.05 -13.32
CA LYS A 52 6.80 -9.23 -13.79
C LYS A 52 7.37 -9.06 -15.19
N THR A 53 6.61 -8.44 -16.09
CA THR A 53 7.06 -8.19 -17.46
C THR A 53 8.27 -7.25 -17.49
N LEU A 54 8.27 -6.19 -16.67
CA LEU A 54 9.38 -5.25 -16.57
C LEU A 54 10.62 -5.90 -15.92
N LEU A 55 10.44 -6.72 -14.89
CA LEU A 55 11.54 -7.49 -14.27
C LEU A 55 12.18 -8.45 -15.28
N ASN A 56 11.37 -9.22 -16.01
CA ASN A 56 11.84 -10.14 -17.05
C ASN A 56 12.57 -9.44 -18.20
N ALA A 57 12.27 -8.15 -18.44
CA ALA A 57 12.99 -7.32 -19.40
C ALA A 57 14.34 -6.76 -18.84
N GLY A 58 14.69 -7.07 -17.59
CA GLY A 58 15.95 -6.68 -16.96
C GLY A 58 15.91 -5.32 -16.24
N HIS A 59 14.71 -4.80 -15.92
CA HIS A 59 14.59 -3.54 -15.19
C HIS A 59 14.59 -3.75 -13.67
N ASN A 60 15.27 -2.85 -12.94
CA ASN A 60 15.12 -2.74 -11.49
C ASN A 60 13.91 -1.88 -11.16
N LEU A 61 13.06 -2.32 -10.23
CA LEU A 61 11.80 -1.65 -9.89
C LEU A 61 11.75 -1.25 -8.43
N ILE A 62 11.10 -0.11 -8.17
CA ILE A 62 10.60 0.28 -6.84
C ILE A 62 9.09 0.24 -6.92
N ILE A 63 8.48 -0.54 -6.03
CA ILE A 63 7.02 -0.72 -5.96
C ILE A 63 6.55 -0.13 -4.63
N ASP A 64 5.74 0.92 -4.70
CA ASP A 64 5.03 1.49 -3.56
C ASP A 64 3.59 0.96 -3.60
N ASP A 65 3.24 0.15 -2.60
CA ASP A 65 1.94 -0.52 -2.52
C ASP A 65 1.36 -0.45 -1.10
N VAL A 66 0.04 -0.32 -1.03
CA VAL A 66 -0.73 -0.33 0.22
C VAL A 66 -1.26 -1.75 0.43
N ALA A 67 -0.36 -2.65 0.81
CA ALA A 67 -0.66 -4.06 0.98
C ALA A 67 -1.69 -4.34 2.11
N ASP A 68 -2.50 -5.39 1.95
CA ASP A 68 -3.41 -5.87 2.99
C ASP A 68 -2.71 -6.81 3.99
N GLY A 69 -1.74 -6.25 4.71
CA GLY A 69 -0.93 -6.98 5.67
C GLY A 69 -0.12 -8.10 5.02
N SER A 70 0.21 -9.12 5.80
CA SER A 70 1.04 -10.24 5.34
C SER A 70 0.44 -11.02 4.17
N ARG A 71 -0.89 -10.99 4.02
CA ARG A 71 -1.56 -11.69 2.92
C ARG A 71 -1.08 -11.19 1.56
N GLU A 72 -1.17 -9.89 1.30
CA GLU A 72 -0.81 -9.31 0.00
C GLU A 72 0.71 -9.25 -0.17
N VAL A 73 1.46 -8.98 0.90
CA VAL A 73 2.93 -9.04 0.84
C VAL A 73 3.41 -10.44 0.48
N ASN A 74 2.80 -11.50 1.01
CA ASN A 74 3.16 -12.87 0.66
C ASN A 74 2.79 -13.23 -0.78
N ILE A 75 1.74 -12.64 -1.36
CA ILE A 75 1.44 -12.79 -2.78
C ILE A 75 2.61 -12.25 -3.60
N TRP A 76 3.05 -11.01 -3.32
CA TRP A 76 4.23 -10.44 -3.98
C TRP A 76 5.48 -11.31 -3.82
N LEU A 77 5.76 -11.80 -2.60
CA LEU A 77 6.96 -12.62 -2.34
C LEU A 77 6.93 -13.98 -3.05
N ASP A 78 5.77 -14.66 -3.13
CA ASP A 78 5.68 -15.90 -3.89
C ASP A 78 5.80 -15.66 -5.40
N GLU A 79 5.19 -14.58 -5.88
CA GLU A 79 5.21 -14.21 -7.28
C GLU A 79 6.59 -13.80 -7.79
N LEU A 80 7.41 -13.21 -6.92
CA LEU A 80 8.75 -12.71 -7.20
C LEU A 80 9.84 -13.59 -6.56
N LYS A 81 9.52 -14.83 -6.16
CA LYS A 81 10.45 -15.71 -5.42
C LYS A 81 11.74 -16.08 -6.16
N ASN A 82 11.76 -15.90 -7.47
CA ASN A 82 12.94 -16.15 -8.32
C ASN A 82 13.76 -14.86 -8.56
N ASP A 83 13.28 -13.72 -8.07
CA ASP A 83 13.90 -12.41 -8.18
C ASP A 83 14.49 -11.98 -6.83
N SER A 84 15.44 -11.06 -6.85
CA SER A 84 15.95 -10.43 -5.62
C SER A 84 14.97 -9.37 -5.13
N VAL A 85 14.21 -9.69 -4.08
CA VAL A 85 13.23 -8.77 -3.48
C VAL A 85 13.75 -8.24 -2.15
N PHE A 86 13.71 -6.91 -1.98
CA PHE A 86 14.03 -6.25 -0.72
C PHE A 86 12.80 -5.48 -0.22
N THR A 87 12.28 -5.89 0.94
CA THR A 87 11.02 -5.38 1.49
C THR A 87 11.26 -4.26 2.51
N VAL A 88 10.61 -3.11 2.27
CA VAL A 88 10.70 -1.93 3.15
C VAL A 88 9.33 -1.60 3.71
N GLY A 89 9.23 -1.52 5.04
CA GLY A 89 8.03 -1.03 5.71
C GLY A 89 8.22 0.42 6.17
N LEU A 90 7.29 1.29 5.80
CA LEU A 90 7.27 2.70 6.20
C LEU A 90 6.20 2.92 7.26
N ALA A 91 6.61 3.32 8.46
CA ALA A 91 5.73 3.60 9.59
C ALA A 91 5.81 5.08 10.02
N CYS A 92 4.77 5.53 10.72
CA CYS A 92 4.76 6.76 11.53
C CYS A 92 3.65 6.66 12.58
N SER A 93 3.60 7.61 13.50
CA SER A 93 2.53 7.71 14.48
C SER A 93 1.16 8.00 13.83
N ILE A 94 0.08 7.55 14.47
CA ILE A 94 -1.30 7.89 14.08
C ILE A 94 -1.47 9.41 14.01
N THR A 95 -0.92 10.16 14.98
CA THR A 95 -0.99 11.61 15.01
C THR A 95 -0.41 12.24 13.74
N SER A 96 0.79 11.80 13.33
CA SER A 96 1.41 12.26 12.09
C SER A 96 0.58 11.87 10.86
N LEU A 97 0.01 10.67 10.82
CA LEU A 97 -0.85 10.21 9.73
C LEU A 97 -2.09 11.11 9.58
N GLU A 98 -2.82 11.36 10.67
CA GLU A 98 -4.01 12.21 10.67
C GLU A 98 -3.68 13.65 10.25
N GLN A 99 -2.60 14.24 10.79
CA GLN A 99 -2.15 15.59 10.42
C GLN A 99 -1.79 15.68 8.93
N ARG A 100 -1.03 14.70 8.41
CA ARG A 100 -0.62 14.66 7.00
C ARG A 100 -1.79 14.34 6.06
N GLU A 101 -2.81 13.59 6.52
CA GLU A 101 -4.03 13.33 5.75
C GLU A 101 -4.84 14.63 5.57
N ILE A 102 -5.06 15.37 6.67
CA ILE A 102 -5.75 16.67 6.66
C ILE A 102 -5.00 17.68 5.79
N ALA A 103 -3.67 17.81 5.98
CA ALA A 103 -2.87 18.77 5.25
C ALA A 103 -2.86 18.56 3.73
N ARG A 104 -3.09 17.31 3.25
CA ARG A 104 -3.18 17.01 1.82
C ARG A 104 -4.50 17.47 1.19
N GLY A 105 -5.56 17.64 1.96
CA GLY A 105 -6.84 18.26 1.54
C GLY A 105 -7.73 17.43 0.61
N TYR A 106 -7.19 16.56 -0.25
CA TYR A 106 -7.97 15.73 -1.20
C TYR A 106 -8.11 14.26 -0.78
N ARG A 107 -7.58 13.88 0.39
CA ARG A 107 -7.63 12.50 0.89
C ARG A 107 -8.97 12.21 1.58
N THR A 108 -9.44 10.97 1.43
CA THR A 108 -10.59 10.46 2.19
C THR A 108 -10.22 10.35 3.66
N LEU A 109 -10.82 11.19 4.51
CA LEU A 109 -10.51 11.24 5.94
C LEU A 109 -10.77 9.89 6.63
N GLY A 110 -9.85 9.50 7.51
CA GLY A 110 -9.89 8.22 8.21
C GLY A 110 -9.32 7.04 7.41
N SER A 111 -8.82 7.28 6.19
CA SER A 111 -8.11 6.26 5.41
C SER A 111 -6.73 5.95 5.99
N SER A 112 -6.05 6.97 6.47
CA SER A 112 -4.70 6.85 7.05
C SER A 112 -4.69 6.03 8.33
N VAL A 113 -5.66 6.26 9.23
CA VAL A 113 -5.82 5.52 10.49
C VAL A 113 -6.27 4.08 10.24
N GLU A 114 -7.13 3.86 9.24
CA GLU A 114 -7.49 2.51 8.79
C GLU A 114 -6.26 1.71 8.37
N GLN A 115 -5.42 2.32 7.53
CA GLN A 115 -4.21 1.69 7.04
C GLN A 115 -3.21 1.41 8.17
N TYR A 116 -3.06 2.32 9.15
CA TYR A 116 -2.17 2.14 10.30
C TYR A 116 -2.38 0.79 11.00
N TYR A 117 -3.64 0.39 11.23
CA TYR A 117 -3.95 -0.86 11.94
C TYR A 117 -3.80 -2.12 11.06
N ARG A 118 -3.78 -1.97 9.73
CA ARG A 118 -3.96 -3.08 8.79
C ARG A 118 -2.72 -3.42 8.00
N VAL A 119 -2.07 -2.43 7.38
CA VAL A 119 -1.13 -2.68 6.26
C VAL A 119 0.16 -3.38 6.67
N HIS A 120 0.55 -3.24 7.95
CA HIS A 120 1.73 -3.91 8.51
C HIS A 120 1.41 -5.19 9.28
N HIS A 121 0.12 -5.57 9.38
CA HIS A 121 -0.29 -6.69 10.23
C HIS A 121 0.33 -8.00 9.75
N GLY A 122 1.15 -8.61 10.61
CA GLY A 122 1.83 -9.88 10.36
C GLY A 122 2.96 -9.83 9.32
N VAL A 123 3.33 -8.64 8.82
CA VAL A 123 4.37 -8.50 7.79
C VAL A 123 5.76 -8.53 8.43
N LYS A 124 6.70 -9.22 7.79
CA LYS A 124 8.12 -9.14 8.10
C LYS A 124 8.81 -8.37 6.98
N TYR A 125 9.50 -7.31 7.33
CA TYR A 125 10.25 -6.48 6.39
C TYR A 125 11.75 -6.68 6.60
N ASP A 126 12.52 -6.58 5.52
CA ASP A 126 13.99 -6.54 5.59
C ASP A 126 14.47 -5.24 6.27
N LEU A 127 13.72 -4.14 6.06
CA LEU A 127 13.96 -2.85 6.69
C LEU A 127 12.66 -2.15 7.11
N MET A 128 12.59 -1.71 8.36
CA MET A 128 11.54 -0.80 8.85
C MET A 128 12.09 0.61 9.00
N ILE A 129 11.35 1.61 8.49
CA ILE A 129 11.67 3.03 8.62
C ILE A 129 10.54 3.75 9.33
N ASP A 130 10.92 4.56 10.32
CA ASP A 130 10.04 5.46 11.04
C ASP A 130 10.16 6.88 10.46
N THR A 131 9.14 7.32 9.73
CA THR A 131 9.09 8.61 9.03
C THR A 131 8.70 9.77 9.96
N ASP A 132 8.56 9.54 11.26
CA ASP A 132 8.56 10.63 12.25
C ASP A 132 9.99 11.01 12.68
N LYS A 133 10.96 10.11 12.47
CA LYS A 133 12.35 10.29 12.90
C LYS A 133 13.31 10.67 11.79
N LEU A 134 13.01 10.25 10.56
CA LEU A 134 13.84 10.51 9.39
C LEU A 134 13.09 11.40 8.41
N SER A 135 13.78 12.38 7.84
CA SER A 135 13.34 13.05 6.63
C SER A 135 13.29 12.07 5.45
N THR A 136 12.57 12.45 4.39
CA THR A 136 12.49 11.64 3.16
C THR A 136 13.87 11.30 2.59
N GLN A 137 14.79 12.26 2.59
CA GLN A 137 16.15 12.08 2.08
C GLN A 137 16.96 11.13 2.96
N GLU A 138 16.86 11.25 4.28
CA GLU A 138 17.53 10.34 5.23
C GLU A 138 16.98 8.92 5.13
N ALA A 139 15.66 8.77 5.00
CA ALA A 139 15.01 7.49 4.77
C ALA A 139 15.51 6.83 3.47
N ALA A 140 15.51 7.56 2.35
CA ALA A 140 16.02 7.06 1.07
C ALA A 140 17.50 6.64 1.15
N LYS A 141 18.34 7.46 1.79
CA LYS A 141 19.75 7.12 2.02
C LYS A 141 19.88 5.84 2.84
N LYS A 142 19.08 5.69 3.89
CA LYS A 142 19.08 4.50 4.73
C LYS A 142 18.69 3.24 3.95
N ILE A 143 17.70 3.32 3.05
CA ILE A 143 17.31 2.20 2.18
C ILE A 143 18.50 1.77 1.32
N VAL A 144 19.17 2.72 0.65
CA VAL A 144 20.33 2.43 -0.21
C VAL A 144 21.48 1.78 0.58
N GLU A 145 21.80 2.30 1.76
CA GLU A 145 22.87 1.76 2.61
C GLU A 145 22.65 0.31 3.05
N VAL A 146 21.38 -0.09 3.25
CA VAL A 146 21.04 -1.46 3.64
C VAL A 146 20.96 -2.35 2.40
N LEU A 147 20.35 -1.88 1.32
CA LEU A 147 20.22 -2.63 0.06
C LEU A 147 21.59 -3.01 -0.53
N GLN A 148 22.61 -2.15 -0.41
CA GLN A 148 23.97 -2.46 -0.87
C GLN A 148 24.65 -3.62 -0.12
N LYS A 149 24.10 -4.05 1.01
CA LYS A 149 24.61 -5.15 1.83
C LYS A 149 23.78 -6.44 1.68
N TYR A 150 22.69 -6.35 0.93
CA TYR A 150 21.76 -7.43 0.65
C TYR A 150 22.19 -8.16 -0.63
#